data_AF-A0A4Y2KJX8-F1
#
_entry.id   AF-A0A4Y2KJX8-F1
#
_cell.length_a   1.000
_cell.length_b   1.000
_cell.length_c   1.000
_cell.angle_alpha   90.00
_cell.angle_beta   90.00
_cell.angle_gamma   90.00
#
_symmetry.space_group_name_H-M   'P 1'
#
loop_
_entity.id
_entity.type
_entity.pdbx_description
1 polymer ?
#
loop_
_entity_poly.entity_id
_entity_poly.type
_entity_poly.pdbx_seq_one_letter_code
_entity_poly.pdbx_strand_id
1 'polypeptide(L)' 'KGGKDQRLASSYRPISLLPTIGKMLEKLMTQRLTYDLESTNSLNDRQHGFREGKSVYTAINELLRKIKAARRDGKHD' A
#
# COMPACT_ATOMS: atom_id res chain seq x y z
N LYS A 1 19.87 -10.56 -9.37
CA LYS A 1 19.09 -9.50 -10.07
C LYS A 1 20.07 -8.69 -10.93
N GLY A 2 20.37 -9.17 -12.14
CA GLY A 2 21.21 -8.45 -13.10
C GLY A 2 20.33 -7.53 -13.94
N GLY A 3 20.67 -6.24 -14.03
CA GLY A 3 19.92 -5.27 -14.81
C GLY A 3 20.08 -3.82 -14.37
N LYS A 4 20.67 -3.57 -13.19
CA LYS A 4 21.02 -2.24 -12.72
C LYS A 4 22.52 -2.10 -12.57
N ASP A 5 23.08 -1.00 -13.08
CA ASP A 5 24.50 -0.70 -12.96
C ASP A 5 24.88 -0.53 -11.48
N GLN A 6 25.71 -1.42 -10.97
CA GLN A 6 26.12 -1.45 -9.56
C GLN A 6 26.97 -0.26 -9.14
N ARG A 7 27.45 0.54 -10.11
CA ARG A 7 28.22 1.77 -9.87
C ARG A 7 27.34 2.99 -9.64
N LEU A 8 26.06 2.91 -10.00
CA LEU A 8 25.12 4.02 -9.81
C LEU A 8 24.46 3.93 -8.43
N ALA A 9 24.52 5.02 -7.67
CA ALA A 9 23.87 5.12 -6.35
C ALA A 9 22.34 4.85 -6.42
N SER A 10 21.70 5.18 -7.54
CA SER A 10 20.27 4.93 -7.81
C SER A 10 19.90 3.44 -7.91
N SER A 11 20.90 2.56 -8.04
CA SER A 11 20.71 1.11 -8.07
C SER A 11 20.45 0.51 -6.70
N TYR A 12 20.77 1.24 -5.63
CA TYR A 12 20.61 0.79 -4.24
C TYR A 12 19.41 1.46 -3.58
N ARG A 13 18.79 0.75 -2.63
CA ARG A 13 17.83 1.31 -1.67
C ARG A 13 18.37 1.01 -0.28
N PRO A 14 19.02 1.97 0.40
CA PRO A 14 19.56 1.74 1.73
C PRO A 14 18.41 1.37 2.68
N ILE A 15 18.69 0.43 3.59
CA ILE A 15 17.75 0.01 4.64
C ILE A 15 18.30 0.46 5.99
N SER A 16 17.43 1.03 6.83
CA SER A 16 17.78 1.36 8.21
C SER A 16 17.48 0.16 9.11
N LEU A 17 18.52 -0.39 9.73
CA LEU A 17 18.36 -1.44 10.72
C LEU A 17 18.26 -0.81 12.11
N LEU A 18 17.04 -0.64 12.62
CA LEU A 18 16.83 -0.12 13.97
C LEU A 18 17.29 -1.17 15.02
N PRO A 19 17.88 -0.74 16.15
CA PRO A 19 18.06 -1.58 17.33
C PRO A 19 16.74 -2.19 17.80
N THR A 20 16.77 -3.30 18.53
CA THR A 20 15.56 -4.02 18.96
C THR A 20 14.53 -3.12 19.67
N ILE A 21 15.02 -2.22 20.53
CA ILE A 21 14.17 -1.24 21.23
C ILE A 21 13.52 -0.26 20.23
N GLY A 22 14.27 0.19 19.23
CA GLY A 22 13.74 1.06 18.17
C GLY A 22 12.64 0.39 17.35
N LYS A 23 12.79 -0.91 17.02
CA LYS A 23 11.74 -1.70 16.35
C LYS A 23 10.49 -1.88 17.22
N MET A 24 10.67 -2.04 18.54
CA MET A 24 9.55 -2.12 19.47
C MET A 24 8.77 -0.80 19.50
N LEU A 25 9.48 0.33 19.59
CA LEU A 25 8.86 1.66 19.54
C LEU A 25 8.15 1.91 18.21
N GLU A 26 8.78 1.58 17.08
CA GLU A 26 8.18 1.68 15.75
C GLU A 26 6.86 0.93 15.69
N LYS A 27 6.82 -0.33 16.16
CA LYS A 27 5.61 -1.14 16.18
C LYS A 27 4.50 -0.51 17.03
N LEU A 28 4.81 0.00 18.22
CA LEU A 28 3.84 0.65 19.10
C LEU A 28 3.26 1.92 18.44
N MET A 29 4.11 2.74 17.83
CA MET A 29 3.70 3.95 17.13
C MET A 29 2.83 3.63 15.92
N THR A 30 3.22 2.66 15.08
CA THR A 30 2.43 2.22 13.92
C THR A 30 1.07 1.71 14.36
N GLN A 31 0.99 0.88 15.41
CA GLN A 31 -0.29 0.37 15.90
C GLN A 31 -1.23 1.49 16.34
N ARG A 32 -0.72 2.47 17.10
CA ARG A 32 -1.54 3.59 17.56
C ARG A 32 -2.02 4.45 16.39
N LEU A 33 -1.13 4.79 15.47
CA LEU A 33 -1.46 5.61 14.31
C LEU A 33 -2.47 4.92 13.39
N THR A 34 -2.30 3.62 13.12
CA THR A 34 -3.24 2.85 12.31
C THR A 34 -4.62 2.79 12.98
N TYR A 35 -4.69 2.56 14.28
CA TYR A 35 -5.95 2.57 15.02
C TYR A 35 -6.65 3.92 14.91
N ASP A 36 -5.92 5.01 15.15
CA ASP A 36 -6.47 6.37 15.09
C ASP A 36 -7.00 6.65 13.67
N LEU A 37 -6.23 6.36 12.61
CA LEU A 37 -6.61 6.61 11.22
C LEU A 37 -7.81 5.78 10.72
N GLU A 38 -7.92 4.51 11.15
CA GLU A 38 -9.05 3.64 10.79
C GLU A 38 -10.31 4.04 11.60
N SER A 39 -10.16 4.36 12.89
CA SER A 39 -11.30 4.77 13.74
C SER A 39 -11.93 6.10 13.33
N THR A 40 -11.14 7.03 12.81
CA THR A 40 -11.63 8.31 12.26
C THR A 40 -12.03 8.22 10.79
N ASN A 41 -11.99 7.02 10.18
CA ASN A 41 -12.21 6.78 8.76
C ASN A 41 -11.46 7.77 7.85
N SER A 42 -10.24 8.15 8.25
CA SER A 42 -9.44 9.17 7.55
C SER A 42 -8.67 8.62 6.35
N LEU A 43 -8.75 7.31 6.11
CA LEU A 43 -8.12 6.64 4.97
C LEU A 43 -9.09 6.50 3.81
N ASN A 44 -8.62 6.79 2.59
CA ASN A 44 -9.42 6.63 1.38
C ASN A 44 -9.83 5.15 1.18
N ASP A 45 -11.07 4.89 0.78
CA ASP A 45 -11.57 3.55 0.49
C ASP A 45 -10.83 2.84 -0.64
N ARG A 46 -10.22 3.60 -1.55
CA ARG A 46 -9.40 3.07 -2.65
C ARG A 46 -7.95 2.83 -2.25
N GLN A 47 -7.56 3.19 -1.01
CA GLN A 47 -6.26 2.82 -0.48
C GLN A 47 -6.33 1.36 -0.03
N HIS A 48 -5.47 0.50 -0.60
CA HIS A 48 -5.39 -0.92 -0.24
C HIS A 48 -4.05 -1.30 0.40
N GLY A 49 -3.01 -0.49 0.22
CA GLY A 49 -1.70 -0.72 0.84
C GLY A 49 -1.74 -0.41 2.33
N PHE A 50 -1.08 -1.24 3.14
CA PHE A 50 -0.92 -1.08 4.58
C PHE A 50 -2.24 -0.91 5.36
N ARG A 51 -3.33 -1.49 4.86
CA ARG A 51 -4.63 -1.50 5.54
C ARG A 51 -5.03 -2.92 5.90
N GLU A 52 -5.60 -3.06 7.09
CA GLU A 52 -6.16 -4.33 7.53
C GLU A 52 -7.34 -4.74 6.64
N GLY A 53 -7.45 -6.04 6.35
CA GLY A 53 -8.51 -6.56 5.48
C GLY A 53 -8.38 -6.20 3.99
N LYS A 54 -7.38 -5.40 3.59
CA LYS A 54 -7.12 -5.04 2.19
C LYS A 54 -5.84 -5.68 1.67
N SER A 55 -5.86 -6.01 0.39
CA SER A 55 -4.75 -6.64 -0.30
C SER A 55 -4.69 -6.24 -1.77
N VAL A 56 -3.63 -6.63 -2.46
CA VAL A 56 -3.50 -6.44 -3.92
C VAL A 56 -4.68 -7.06 -4.66
N TYR A 57 -5.21 -8.20 -4.20
CA TYR A 57 -6.40 -8.83 -4.78
C TYR A 57 -7.63 -7.94 -4.67
N THR A 58 -7.84 -7.29 -3.53
CA THR A 58 -8.97 -6.35 -3.36
C THR A 58 -8.87 -5.16 -4.31
N ALA A 59 -7.65 -4.64 -4.52
CA ALA A 59 -7.40 -3.53 -5.46
C ALA A 59 -7.67 -3.95 -6.92
N ILE A 60 -7.16 -5.11 -7.34
CA ILE A 60 -7.37 -5.65 -8.69
C ILE A 60 -8.85 -5.90 -8.94
N ASN A 61 -9.55 -6.51 -7.97
CA ASN A 61 -10.97 -6.78 -8.10
C ASN A 61 -11.79 -5.48 -8.25
N GLU A 62 -11.47 -4.44 -7.47
CA GLU A 62 -12.11 -3.13 -7.62
C GLU A 62 -11.86 -2.51 -8.99
N LEU A 63 -10.62 -2.58 -9.48
CA LEU A 63 -10.25 -2.11 -10.82
C LEU A 63 -11.03 -2.83 -11.92
N LEU A 64 -11.09 -4.17 -11.87
CA LEU A 64 -11.82 -4.99 -12.83
C LEU A 64 -13.33 -4.69 -12.81
N ARG A 65 -13.90 -4.47 -11.63
CA ARG A 65 -15.31 -4.06 -11.50
C ARG A 65 -15.57 -2.73 -12.18
N LYS A 66 -14.69 -1.73 -11.98
CA LYS A 66 -14.80 -0.42 -12.63
C LYS A 66 -14.72 -0.52 -14.15
N ILE A 67 -13.75 -1.28 -14.68
CA ILE A 67 -13.60 -1.50 -16.13
C ILE A 67 -14.85 -2.17 -16.72
N LYS A 68 -15.38 -3.21 -16.04
CA LYS A 68 -16.60 -3.90 -16.48
C LYS A 68 -17.83 -3.00 -16.45
N ALA A 69 -17.97 -2.14 -15.43
CA ALA A 69 -19.05 -1.17 -15.36
C ALA A 69 -18.97 -0.17 -16.52
N ALA A 70 -17.84 0.50 -16.69
CA ALA A 70 -17.63 1.47 -17.76
C ALA A 70 -17.86 0.89 -19.16
N ARG A 71 -17.48 -0.38 -19.40
CA ARG A 71 -17.73 -1.06 -20.68
C ARG A 71 -19.20 -1.39 -20.94
N ARG A 72 -20.01 -1.58 -19.89
CA ARG A 72 -21.47 -1.76 -20.04
C ARG A 72 -22.14 -0.42 -20.30
N ASP A 73 -21.72 0.62 -19.60
CA ASP A 73 -22.31 1.96 -19.70
C ASP A 73 -21.99 2.60 -21.06
N GLY A 74 -20.78 2.42 -21.59
CA GLY A 74 -20.40 2.85 -22.95
C GLY A 74 -20.90 1.92 -24.08
N LYS A 75 -21.75 0.94 -23.79
CA LYS A 75 -22.42 0.08 -24.79
C LYS A 75 -23.91 0.41 -24.90
N HIS A 76 -24.34 1.48 -24.24
CA HIS A 76 -25.69 2.01 -24.27
C HIS A 76 -25.71 3.35 -25.02
N ASP A 77 -25.11 3.35 -26.22
CA ASP A 77 -25.24 4.36 -27.28
C ASP A 77 -25.28 3.62 -28.63
#